data_AF-A0A2R6EEF8-F1
#
_entry.id   AF-A0A2R6EEF8-F1
#
_cell.length_a   1.000
_cell.length_b   1.000
_cell.length_c   1.000
_cell.angle_alpha   90.00
_cell.angle_beta   90.00
_cell.angle_gamma   90.00
#
_symmetry.space_group_name_H-M   'P 1'
#
loop_
_entity.id
_entity.type
_entity.pdbx_description
1 polymer ?
#
loop_
_entity_poly.entity_id
_entity_poly.type
_entity_poly.pdbx_seq_one_letter_code
_entity_poly.pdbx_strand_id
1 'polypeptide(L)'
;FRYGQRGVAIGWAGIPAARDWRGETDRDGRELGVTVEAVVDELAAAANLLTGEGDDGLPVVVVRDFAFGDHDSSDALFRDPDDDYVQDALEQWSFDPGRLAAKGESEGENEHADRDGDPTGDSGGEAP
;
A
#
# COMPACT_ATOMS: atom_id res chain seq x y z
N PHE A 1 6.95 4.54 8.34
CA PHE A 1 7.33 3.98 7.03
C PHE A 1 7.12 2.47 7.03
N ARG A 2 6.75 1.87 5.90
CA ARG A 2 6.45 0.44 5.72
C ARG A 2 7.21 -0.09 4.49
N TYR A 3 7.45 -1.40 4.45
CA TYR A 3 7.95 -2.08 3.25
C TYR A 3 6.78 -2.53 2.36
N GLY A 4 6.97 -2.54 1.05
CA GLY A 4 5.98 -2.97 0.06
C GLY A 4 5.27 -1.83 -0.68
N GLN A 5 4.57 -2.18 -1.75
CA GLN A 5 3.80 -1.28 -2.61
C GLN A 5 2.28 -1.44 -2.35
N ARG A 6 1.51 -0.41 -2.71
CA ARG A 6 0.05 -0.44 -2.73
C ARG A 6 -0.49 0.54 -3.75
N GLY A 7 -1.67 0.27 -4.28
CA GLY A 7 -2.44 1.24 -5.06
C GLY A 7 -2.87 2.43 -4.20
N VAL A 8 -2.89 3.60 -4.82
CA VAL A 8 -3.40 4.87 -4.28
C VAL A 8 -4.24 5.56 -5.36
N ALA A 9 -5.21 6.37 -4.95
CA ALA A 9 -6.03 7.13 -5.87
C ALA A 9 -5.27 8.37 -6.37
N ILE A 10 -5.22 8.53 -7.70
CA ILE A 10 -4.70 9.74 -8.35
C ILE A 10 -5.82 10.58 -8.99
N GLY A 11 -7.06 10.08 -8.96
CA GLY A 11 -8.24 10.76 -9.46
C GLY A 11 -9.51 10.04 -9.05
N TRP A 12 -10.60 10.79 -8.87
CA TRP A 12 -11.91 10.30 -8.48
C TRP A 12 -13.00 11.19 -9.09
N ALA A 13 -14.19 10.64 -9.28
CA ALA A 13 -15.35 11.35 -9.77
C ALA A 13 -16.64 10.66 -9.28
N GLY A 14 -17.68 11.44 -8.97
CA GLY A 14 -18.98 10.93 -8.56
C GLY A 14 -19.07 10.43 -7.11
N ILE A 15 -17.97 10.46 -6.36
CA ILE A 15 -17.91 10.24 -4.91
C ILE A 15 -16.89 11.22 -4.30
N PRO A 16 -17.04 11.62 -3.02
CA PRO A 16 -16.02 12.39 -2.32
C PRO A 16 -14.75 11.57 -2.08
N ALA A 17 -13.60 12.24 -1.94
CA ALA A 17 -12.33 11.56 -1.63
C ALA A 17 -12.34 10.87 -0.26
N ALA A 18 -12.91 11.52 0.75
CA ALA A 18 -12.81 11.09 2.13
C ALA A 18 -14.08 11.35 2.95
N ARG A 19 -14.30 10.50 3.96
CA ARG A 19 -15.30 10.71 5.02
C ARG A 19 -14.66 11.52 6.15
N ASP A 20 -15.37 12.52 6.62
CA ASP A 20 -15.00 13.29 7.79
C ASP A 20 -15.83 12.83 8.99
N TRP A 21 -15.18 12.17 9.93
CA TRP A 21 -15.80 11.66 11.14
C TRP A 21 -15.75 12.66 12.30
N ARG A 22 -15.18 13.86 12.09
CA ARG A 22 -15.02 14.85 13.17
C ARG A 22 -16.39 15.33 13.66
N GLY A 23 -16.56 15.38 14.97
CA GLY A 23 -17.84 15.72 15.60
C GLY A 23 -18.82 14.53 15.70
N GLU A 24 -18.52 13.40 15.07
CA GLU A 24 -19.23 12.14 15.34
C GLU A 24 -18.74 11.50 16.63
N THR A 25 -19.43 10.43 17.05
CA THR A 25 -19.21 9.78 18.34
C THR A 25 -18.76 8.33 18.16
N ASP A 26 -17.72 7.93 18.92
CA ASP A 26 -17.25 6.55 18.97
C ASP A 26 -18.24 5.61 19.71
N ARG A 27 -17.90 4.33 19.80
CA ARG A 27 -18.74 3.32 20.46
C ARG A 27 -18.98 3.57 21.96
N ASP A 28 -18.12 4.34 22.61
CA ASP A 28 -18.18 4.65 24.04
C ASP A 28 -18.79 6.02 24.32
N GLY A 29 -19.29 6.73 23.30
CA GLY A 29 -19.89 8.05 23.48
C GLY A 29 -18.89 9.21 23.43
N ARG A 30 -17.65 9.01 22.98
CA ARG A 30 -16.64 10.07 22.89
C ARG A 30 -16.61 10.70 21.50
N GLU A 31 -16.48 12.02 21.45
CA GLU A 31 -16.37 12.75 20.19
C GLU A 31 -15.05 12.42 19.47
N LEU A 32 -15.14 12.16 18.17
CA LEU A 32 -14.00 11.95 17.28
C LEU A 32 -13.42 13.32 16.89
N GLY A 33 -12.15 13.58 17.24
CA GLY A 33 -11.53 14.90 17.04
C GLY A 33 -10.68 15.04 15.77
N VAL A 34 -10.07 13.97 15.27
CA VAL A 34 -9.13 14.01 14.12
C VAL A 34 -9.23 12.70 13.34
N THR A 35 -10.30 12.54 12.57
CA THR A 35 -10.52 11.32 11.80
C THR A 35 -11.10 11.68 10.45
N VAL A 36 -10.24 11.71 9.44
CA VAL A 36 -10.63 11.78 8.03
C VAL A 36 -10.19 10.47 7.38
N GLU A 37 -11.14 9.70 6.88
CA GLU A 37 -10.93 8.40 6.25
C GLU A 37 -10.83 8.58 4.74
N ALA A 38 -9.66 8.32 4.16
CA ALA A 38 -9.39 8.44 2.73
C ALA A 38 -10.03 7.29 1.92
N VAL A 39 -11.36 7.33 1.77
CA VAL A 39 -12.18 6.30 1.11
C VAL A 39 -11.63 5.92 -0.27
N VAL A 40 -11.25 6.89 -1.10
CA VAL A 40 -10.76 6.60 -2.46
C VAL A 40 -9.44 5.82 -2.45
N ASP A 41 -8.57 6.06 -1.47
CA ASP A 41 -7.31 5.32 -1.31
C ASP A 41 -7.55 3.90 -0.80
N GLU A 42 -8.54 3.70 0.08
CA GLU A 42 -8.91 2.36 0.54
C GLU A 42 -9.48 1.52 -0.61
N LEU A 43 -10.35 2.10 -1.43
CA LEU A 43 -10.87 1.46 -2.64
C LEU A 43 -9.77 1.16 -3.65
N ALA A 44 -8.86 2.12 -3.89
CA ALA A 44 -7.73 1.93 -4.80
C ALA A 44 -6.78 0.82 -4.32
N ALA A 45 -6.46 0.79 -3.03
CA ALA A 45 -5.62 -0.26 -2.44
C ALA A 45 -6.28 -1.64 -2.53
N ALA A 46 -7.59 -1.74 -2.27
CA ALA A 46 -8.34 -2.98 -2.41
C ALA A 46 -8.40 -3.46 -3.88
N ALA A 47 -8.61 -2.54 -4.82
CA ALA A 47 -8.57 -2.85 -6.24
C ALA A 47 -7.19 -3.37 -6.68
N ASN A 48 -6.11 -2.74 -6.20
CA ASN A 48 -4.74 -3.11 -6.52
C ASN A 48 -4.39 -4.55 -6.15
N LEU A 49 -4.97 -5.07 -5.05
CA LEU A 49 -4.80 -6.46 -4.65
C LEU A 49 -5.31 -7.45 -5.71
N LEU A 50 -6.33 -7.06 -6.49
CA LEU A 50 -6.91 -7.89 -7.54
C LEU A 50 -6.25 -7.64 -8.90
N THR A 51 -5.93 -6.39 -9.22
CA THR A 51 -5.29 -6.06 -10.51
C THR A 51 -3.87 -6.57 -10.58
N GLY A 52 -3.20 -6.72 -9.42
CA GLY A 52 -1.80 -7.11 -9.34
C GLY A 52 -0.86 -6.01 -9.85
N GLU A 53 0.43 -6.32 -9.81
CA GLU A 53 1.52 -5.46 -10.30
C GLU A 53 2.21 -6.07 -11.54
N GLY A 54 1.73 -7.23 -12.00
CA GLY A 54 2.35 -8.07 -13.03
C GLY A 54 1.66 -8.01 -14.39
N ASP A 55 1.85 -9.06 -15.17
CA ASP A 55 1.30 -9.22 -16.52
C ASP A 55 -0.06 -9.94 -16.56
N ASP A 56 -0.73 -10.05 -15.40
CA ASP A 56 -2.04 -10.71 -15.23
C ASP A 56 -3.16 -10.10 -16.10
N GLY A 57 -2.96 -8.88 -16.61
CA GLY A 57 -3.84 -8.27 -17.60
C GLY A 57 -5.23 -7.88 -17.09
N LEU A 58 -5.38 -7.68 -15.77
CA LEU A 58 -6.63 -7.25 -15.14
C LEU A 58 -6.55 -5.77 -14.70
N PRO A 59 -6.80 -4.79 -15.57
CA PRO A 59 -6.61 -3.37 -15.24
C PRO A 59 -7.80 -2.70 -14.55
N VAL A 60 -8.93 -3.39 -14.40
CA VAL A 60 -10.19 -2.79 -13.91
C VAL A 60 -10.86 -3.69 -12.87
N VAL A 61 -11.28 -3.08 -11.78
CA VAL A 61 -12.07 -3.69 -10.71
C VAL A 61 -13.38 -2.92 -10.57
N VAL A 62 -14.47 -3.66 -10.34
CA VAL A 62 -15.79 -3.07 -10.04
C VAL A 62 -16.15 -3.39 -8.58
N VAL A 63 -16.26 -2.34 -7.78
CA VAL A 63 -16.79 -2.44 -6.41
C VAL A 63 -18.30 -2.22 -6.46
N ARG A 64 -19.07 -3.15 -5.89
CA ARG A 64 -20.53 -3.10 -5.82
C ARG A 64 -20.98 -3.02 -4.37
N ASP A 65 -22.19 -2.51 -4.17
CA ASP A 65 -22.84 -2.41 -2.85
C ASP A 65 -22.05 -1.56 -1.84
N PHE A 66 -21.11 -0.75 -2.32
CA PHE A 66 -20.45 0.27 -1.51
C PHE A 66 -21.41 1.45 -1.31
N ALA A 67 -21.56 1.88 -0.06
CA ALA A 67 -22.30 3.07 0.30
C ALA A 67 -21.37 4.01 1.06
N PHE A 68 -21.31 5.28 0.63
CA PHE A 68 -20.51 6.29 1.32
C PHE A 68 -21.03 6.52 2.75
N GLY A 69 -22.35 6.43 2.97
CA GLY A 69 -22.95 6.69 4.28
C GLY A 69 -23.37 8.15 4.46
N ASP A 70 -23.98 8.43 5.61
CA ASP A 70 -24.41 9.78 6.01
C ASP A 70 -23.32 10.41 6.88
N HIS A 71 -22.25 10.84 6.20
CA HIS A 71 -21.07 11.44 6.82
C HIS A 71 -20.74 12.74 6.12
N ASP A 72 -20.10 13.66 6.84
CA ASP A 72 -19.48 14.81 6.22
C ASP A 72 -18.40 14.33 5.23
N SER A 73 -18.15 15.15 4.21
CA SER A 73 -17.32 14.76 3.08
C SER A 73 -16.20 15.77 2.82
N SER A 74 -15.09 15.27 2.30
CA SER A 74 -13.94 16.09 1.92
C SER A 74 -13.33 15.58 0.62
N ASP A 75 -12.93 16.52 -0.24
CA ASP A 75 -12.10 16.25 -1.43
C ASP A 75 -10.62 16.57 -1.20
N ALA A 76 -10.24 16.98 0.01
CA ALA A 76 -8.86 17.25 0.37
C ALA A 76 -8.08 15.94 0.62
N LEU A 77 -7.68 15.26 -0.46
CA LEU A 77 -6.84 14.04 -0.39
C LEU A 77 -5.35 14.37 -0.26
N PHE A 78 -4.89 15.41 -0.96
CA PHE A 78 -3.52 15.89 -0.88
C PHE A 78 -3.42 16.97 0.20
N ARG A 79 -2.36 16.91 1.00
CA ARG A 79 -2.09 17.93 2.00
C ARG A 79 -1.66 19.23 1.33
N ASP A 80 -2.06 20.36 1.90
CA ASP A 80 -1.50 21.65 1.52
C ASP A 80 0.01 21.68 1.84
N PRO A 81 0.87 22.12 0.92
CA PRO A 81 2.31 22.20 1.15
C PRO A 81 2.70 23.00 2.40
N ASP A 82 1.96 24.05 2.75
CA ASP A 82 2.26 24.89 3.91
C ASP A 82 2.04 24.15 5.24
N ASP A 83 1.21 23.11 5.23
CA ASP A 83 0.89 22.27 6.40
C ASP A 83 1.60 20.90 6.36
N ASP A 84 2.37 20.58 5.30
CA ASP A 84 3.08 19.31 5.15
C ASP A 84 4.52 19.37 5.66
N TYR A 85 4.66 19.23 6.99
CA TYR A 85 5.96 19.19 7.65
C TYR A 85 6.88 18.05 7.18
N VAL A 86 6.34 16.96 6.62
CA VAL A 86 7.17 15.88 6.09
C VAL A 86 7.76 16.30 4.76
N GLN A 87 6.95 16.89 3.88
CA GLN A 87 7.44 17.46 2.62
C GLN A 87 8.47 18.55 2.88
N ASP A 88 8.19 19.52 3.76
CA ASP A 88 9.12 20.60 4.13
C ASP A 88 10.47 20.04 4.63
N ALA A 89 10.42 19.05 5.54
CA ALA A 89 11.64 18.41 6.02
C ALA A 89 12.43 17.69 4.92
N LEU A 90 11.75 17.08 3.94
CA LEU A 90 12.38 16.41 2.80
C LEU A 90 13.02 17.40 1.81
N GLU A 91 12.43 18.58 1.63
CA GLU A 91 12.98 19.65 0.78
C GLU A 91 14.30 20.21 1.35
N GLN A 92 14.43 20.23 2.68
CA GLN A 92 15.65 20.67 3.36
C GLN A 92 16.69 19.55 3.51
N TRP A 93 16.28 18.30 3.34
CA TRP A 93 17.14 17.15 3.57
C TRP A 93 18.19 17.01 2.46
N SER A 94 19.40 16.59 2.85
CA SER A 94 20.48 16.24 1.93
C SER A 94 20.90 14.79 2.09
N PHE A 95 21.17 14.15 0.97
CA PHE A 95 21.58 12.75 0.92
C PHE A 95 23.08 12.60 1.16
N ASP A 96 23.46 11.70 2.08
CA ASP A 96 24.84 11.22 2.25
C ASP A 96 25.01 9.85 1.56
N PRO A 97 25.76 9.79 0.44
CA PRO A 97 26.01 8.55 -0.28
C PRO A 97 26.75 7.47 0.53
N GLY A 98 27.57 7.87 1.51
CA GLY A 98 28.34 6.93 2.34
C GLY A 98 27.48 6.12 3.31
N ARG A 99 26.33 6.67 3.71
CA ARG A 99 25.41 6.03 4.66
C ARG A 99 24.78 4.73 4.14
N LEU A 100 24.52 4.63 2.84
CA LEU A 100 23.89 3.44 2.23
C LEU A 100 24.90 2.39 1.81
N ALA A 101 26.11 2.78 1.42
CA ALA A 101 27.18 1.84 1.04
C ALA A 101 27.51 0.88 2.19
N ALA A 102 27.54 1.37 3.43
CA ALA A 102 27.75 0.55 4.62
C ALA A 102 26.60 -0.45 4.92
N LYS A 103 25.41 -0.25 4.33
CA LYS A 103 24.25 -1.14 4.51
C LYS A 103 24.21 -2.26 3.47
N GLY A 104 24.77 -2.03 2.27
CA GLY A 104 24.86 -3.04 1.22
C GLY A 104 25.85 -4.17 1.50
N GLU A 105 26.84 -3.95 2.37
CA GLU A 105 27.81 -4.97 2.77
C GLU A 105 27.24 -5.98 3.80
N SER A 106 26.11 -5.67 4.46
CA SER A 106 25.51 -6.54 5.49
C SER A 106 24.36 -7.44 5.03
N GLU A 107 23.84 -7.27 3.81
CA GLU A 107 22.67 -8.01 3.30
C GLU A 107 23.02 -9.10 2.26
N GLY A 108 24.30 -9.46 2.11
CA GLY A 108 24.80 -10.45 1.15
C GLY A 108 24.55 -11.94 1.47
N GLU A 109 23.65 -12.27 2.41
CA GLU A 109 23.33 -13.67 2.76
C GLU A 109 21.82 -13.86 2.92
N ASN A 110 21.09 -13.92 1.81
CA ASN A 110 19.87 -14.72 1.77
C ASN A 110 19.68 -15.24 0.35
N GLU A 111 20.43 -16.30 0.05
CA GLU A 111 20.29 -17.08 -1.17
C GLU A 111 18.86 -17.61 -1.26
N HIS A 112 18.15 -17.17 -2.31
CA HIS A 112 16.96 -17.83 -2.78
C HIS A 112 17.41 -19.19 -3.31
N ALA A 113 17.37 -20.21 -2.45
CA ALA A 113 17.61 -21.58 -2.86
C ALA A 113 16.49 -21.99 -3.81
N ASP A 114 16.80 -21.95 -5.11
CA ASP A 114 16.03 -22.57 -6.17
C ASP A 114 15.73 -24.02 -5.77
N ARG A 115 14.48 -24.30 -5.40
CA ARG A 115 13.96 -25.66 -5.25
C ARG A 115 13.37 -26.09 -6.58
N ASP A 116 14.25 -26.32 -7.55
CA ASP A 116 13.90 -27.17 -8.69
C ASP A 116 14.15 -28.62 -8.28
N GLY A 117 13.07 -29.27 -7.83
CA GLY A 117 13.04 -30.71 -7.66
C GLY A 117 13.04 -31.40 -9.02
N ASP A 118 14.18 -32.00 -9.38
CA ASP A 118 14.29 -32.94 -10.49
C ASP A 118 13.64 -34.29 -10.13
N PRO A 119 12.62 -34.77 -10.87
CA PRO A 119 11.98 -36.05 -10.61
C PRO A 119 12.36 -37.07 -11.69
N THR A 120 13.52 -37.71 -11.61
CA THR A 120 13.71 -39.03 -12.24
C THR A 120 14.66 -39.92 -11.44
N GLY A 121 14.09 -40.79 -10.61
CA GLY A 121 14.76 -42.01 -10.19
C GLY A 121 14.51 -43.09 -11.23
N ASP A 122 15.55 -43.50 -11.95
CA ASP A 122 15.59 -44.82 -12.57
C ASP A 122 17.02 -45.37 -12.69
N SER A 123 17.07 -46.68 -12.48
CA SER A 123 18.05 -47.68 -12.88
C SER A 123 19.24 -47.95 -11.97
N GLY A 124 19.24 -49.18 -11.44
CA GLY A 124 20.37 -49.78 -10.73
C GLY A 124 20.00 -51.12 -10.11
N GLY A 125 19.41 -52.02 -10.90
CA GLY A 125 19.30 -53.43 -10.54
C GLY A 125 20.56 -54.16 -10.97
N GLU A 126 21.16 -54.94 -10.07
CA GLU A 126 21.93 -56.12 -10.44
C GLU A 126 21.85 -57.17 -9.30
N ALA A 127 21.39 -58.36 -9.67
CA ALA A 127 21.47 -59.61 -8.91
C ALA A 127 22.68 -60.41 -9.45
N PRO A 128 23.11 -61.55 -8.86
CA PRO A 128 22.66 -62.21 -7.63
C PRO A 128 23.68 -62.14 -6.46
#